data_AF-A0A176YPL0-F1
#
_entry.id   AF-A0A176YPL0-F1
#
_cell.length_a   1.000
_cell.length_b   1.000
_cell.length_c   1.000
_cell.angle_alpha   90.00
_cell.angle_beta   90.00
_cell.angle_gamma   90.00
#
_symmetry.space_group_name_H-M   'P 1'
#
loop_
_entity.id
_entity.type
_entity.pdbx_description
1 polymer ?
#
loop_
_entity_poly.entity_id
_entity_poly.type
_entity_poly.pdbx_seq_one_letter_code
_entity_poly.pdbx_strand_id
1 'polypeptide(L)'
;MCDLKETQHEAFRLPTNKDIPIWRYMDLAKYLSILNSSGLFFPRATSFEDPFEGSAPRTIVSTREYIRTNRATAPALLHWKDTPM
;
A
#
# COMPACT_ATOMS: atom_id res chain seq x y z
N MET A 1 -26.98 0.35 22.63
CA MET A 1 -26.62 0.95 21.33
C MET A 1 -25.70 2.12 21.63
N CYS A 2 -24.40 1.97 21.36
CA CYS A 2 -23.41 2.98 21.69
C CYS A 2 -23.59 4.21 20.80
N ASP A 3 -23.83 5.35 21.44
CA ASP A 3 -23.84 6.67 20.85
C ASP A 3 -22.39 7.03 20.48
N LEU A 4 -21.93 6.60 19.31
CA LEU A 4 -20.68 7.09 18.74
C LEU A 4 -20.93 8.55 18.35
N LYS A 5 -20.64 9.47 19.27
CA LYS A 5 -20.57 10.90 18.95
C LYS A 5 -19.66 11.04 17.73
N GLU A 6 -20.19 11.54 16.62
CA GLU A 6 -19.44 11.80 15.40
C GLU A 6 -18.27 12.74 15.71
N THR A 7 -17.08 12.19 15.88
CA THR A 7 -15.87 12.97 16.08
C THR A 7 -15.37 13.42 14.72
N GLN A 8 -15.82 14.58 14.25
CA GLN A 8 -15.16 15.24 13.11
C GLN A 8 -13.74 15.61 13.53
N HIS A 9 -12.76 14.91 12.97
CA HIS A 9 -11.35 15.23 13.12
C HIS A 9 -10.92 16.08 11.92
N GLU A 10 -10.10 17.11 12.12
CA GLU A 10 -9.71 18.07 11.07
C GLU A 10 -9.10 17.38 9.83
N ALA A 11 -8.32 16.32 10.06
CA ALA A 11 -7.72 15.52 9.00
C ALA A 11 -8.65 14.45 8.38
N PHE A 12 -9.78 14.12 9.01
CA PHE A 12 -10.70 13.08 8.53
C PHE A 12 -12.06 13.69 8.21
N ARG A 13 -12.20 14.13 6.96
CA ARG A 13 -13.48 14.64 6.46
C ARG A 13 -14.38 13.46 6.11
N LEU A 14 -15.50 13.36 6.80
CA LEU A 14 -16.54 12.40 6.46
C LEU A 14 -17.11 12.71 5.06
N PRO A 15 -17.51 11.69 4.29
CA PRO A 15 -18.18 11.91 3.02
C PRO A 15 -19.50 12.66 3.25
N THR A 16 -19.82 13.61 2.37
CA THR A 16 -21.06 14.40 2.45
C THR A 16 -22.30 13.52 2.31
N ASN A 17 -22.20 12.44 1.52
CA ASN A 17 -23.25 11.43 1.38
C ASN A 17 -22.90 10.19 2.22
N LYS A 18 -23.71 9.86 3.22
CA LYS A 18 -23.52 8.69 4.09
C LYS A 18 -23.91 7.37 3.44
N ASP A 19 -24.72 7.41 2.38
CA ASP A 19 -25.13 6.24 1.59
C ASP A 19 -24.16 5.94 0.44
N ILE A 20 -23.01 6.63 0.39
CA ILE A 20 -22.01 6.39 -0.65
C ILE A 20 -21.54 4.93 -0.59
N PRO A 21 -21.58 4.18 -1.71
CA PRO A 21 -21.10 2.81 -1.72
C PRO A 21 -19.59 2.80 -1.47
N ILE A 22 -19.20 2.22 -0.33
CA ILE A 22 -17.80 2.10 0.09
C ILE A 22 -17.08 1.04 -0.76
N TRP A 23 -17.78 -0.06 -1.07
CA TRP A 23 -17.22 -1.19 -1.80
C TRP A 23 -17.56 -1.09 -3.28
N ARG A 24 -16.53 -1.01 -4.13
CA ARG A 24 -16.68 -1.17 -5.57
C ARG A 24 -16.30 -2.60 -5.93
N TYR A 25 -17.27 -3.37 -6.42
CA TYR A 25 -16.99 -4.68 -6.99
C TYR A 25 -16.27 -4.52 -8.33
N MET A 26 -15.44 -5.52 -8.66
CA MET A 26 -14.79 -5.62 -9.95
C MET A 26 -15.81 -6.01 -11.02
N ASP A 27 -15.70 -5.46 -12.24
CA ASP A 27 -16.52 -5.91 -13.36
C ASP A 27 -16.11 -7.31 -13.83
N LEU A 28 -17.05 -8.01 -14.47
CA LEU A 28 -16.84 -9.39 -14.93
C LEU A 28 -15.66 -9.51 -15.92
N ALA A 29 -15.47 -8.52 -16.79
CA ALA A 29 -14.40 -8.55 -17.79
C ALA A 29 -13.01 -8.51 -17.15
N LYS A 30 -12.82 -7.65 -16.13
CA LYS A 30 -11.59 -7.61 -15.32
C LYS A 30 -11.36 -8.92 -14.57
N TYR A 31 -12.41 -9.52 -14.01
CA TYR A 31 -12.29 -10.81 -13.34
C TYR A 31 -11.81 -11.90 -14.30
N LEU A 32 -12.44 -12.02 -15.48
CA LEU A 32 -12.03 -12.97 -16.51
C LEU A 32 -10.61 -12.72 -17.00
N SER A 33 -10.20 -11.45 -17.13
CA SER A 33 -8.83 -11.08 -17.51
C SER A 33 -7.79 -11.60 -16.50
N ILE A 34 -8.07 -11.49 -15.19
CA ILE A 34 -7.18 -12.01 -14.13
C ILE A 34 -7.08 -13.54 -14.21
N LEU A 35 -8.20 -14.24 -14.39
CA LEU A 35 -8.21 -15.70 -14.53
C LEU A 35 -7.42 -16.15 -15.77
N ASN A 36 -7.68 -15.52 -16.92
CA ASN A 36 -7.04 -15.88 -18.19
C ASN A 36 -5.54 -15.60 -18.19
N SER A 37 -5.11 -14.50 -17.54
CA SER A 37 -3.69 -14.15 -17.43
C SER A 37 -2.98 -14.83 -16.27
N SER A 38 -3.72 -15.49 -15.35
CA SER A 38 -3.19 -16.00 -14.08
C SER A 38 -2.36 -14.95 -13.32
N GLY A 39 -2.76 -13.69 -13.38
CA GLY A 39 -1.99 -12.56 -12.89
C GLY A 39 -2.84 -11.36 -12.46
N LEU A 40 -2.31 -10.56 -11.53
CA LEU A 40 -2.94 -9.34 -11.07
C LEU A 40 -2.41 -8.14 -11.85
N PHE A 41 -3.31 -7.24 -12.22
CA PHE A 41 -2.94 -5.95 -12.80
C PHE A 41 -2.76 -4.91 -11.68
N PHE A 42 -1.59 -4.27 -11.66
CA PHE A 42 -1.33 -3.11 -10.80
C PHE A 42 -1.03 -1.89 -11.68
N PRO A 43 -1.75 -0.77 -11.51
CA PRO A 43 -1.38 0.48 -12.19
C PRO A 43 -0.04 0.98 -11.66
N ARG A 44 0.66 1.81 -12.44
CA ARG A 44 1.88 2.47 -11.96
C ARG A 44 1.56 3.35 -10.76
N ALA A 45 2.45 3.37 -9.77
CA ALA A 45 2.31 4.21 -8.59
C ALA A 45 2.11 5.70 -8.93
N THR A 46 2.75 6.18 -10.01
CA THR A 46 2.61 7.57 -10.49
C THR A 46 1.22 7.92 -11.04
N SER A 47 0.33 6.94 -11.23
CA SER A 47 -1.02 7.15 -11.75
C SER A 47 -2.06 7.37 -10.64
N PHE A 48 -1.68 7.26 -9.37
CA PHE A 48 -2.56 7.54 -8.24
C PHE A 48 -2.58 9.05 -7.92
N GLU A 49 -3.69 9.50 -7.31
CA GLU A 49 -3.89 10.90 -6.95
C GLU A 49 -3.13 11.30 -5.66
N ASP A 50 -2.84 10.34 -4.79
CA ASP A 50 -2.07 10.59 -3.56
C ASP A 50 -0.56 10.68 -3.90
N PRO A 51 0.10 11.83 -3.65
CA PRO A 51 1.53 12.01 -3.94
C PRO A 51 2.46 11.13 -3.10
N PHE A 52 1.97 10.54 -2.00
CA PHE A 52 2.72 9.62 -1.16
C PHE A 52 2.44 8.15 -1.47
N GLU A 53 1.47 7.83 -2.33
CA GLU A 53 1.16 6.46 -2.73
C GLU A 53 2.36 5.82 -3.44
N GLY A 54 2.80 4.67 -2.94
CA GLY A 54 4.01 4.00 -3.43
C GLY A 54 5.34 4.67 -3.05
N SER A 55 5.33 5.74 -2.23
CA SER A 55 6.56 6.32 -1.68
C SER A 55 7.14 5.46 -0.55
N ALA A 56 8.46 5.53 -0.35
CA ALA A 56 9.16 4.83 0.72
C ALA A 56 9.86 5.84 1.65
N PRO A 57 9.84 5.63 2.98
CA PRO A 57 10.61 6.46 3.90
C PRO A 57 12.09 6.47 3.56
N ARG A 58 12.77 7.62 3.75
CA ARG A 58 14.21 7.76 3.46
C ARG A 58 15.06 6.70 4.16
N THR A 59 14.72 6.36 5.41
CA THR A 59 15.39 5.32 6.20
C THR A 59 15.28 3.93 5.57
N ILE A 60 14.12 3.60 5.01
CA ILE A 60 13.91 2.34 4.29
C ILE A 60 14.72 2.33 2.99
N VAL A 61 14.74 3.44 2.26
CA VAL A 61 15.52 3.55 1.02
C VAL A 61 17.01 3.37 1.31
N SER A 62 17.58 4.09 2.28
CA SER A 62 19.00 3.96 2.64
C SER A 62 19.36 2.56 3.13
N THR A 63 18.49 1.93 3.93
CA THR A 63 18.69 0.56 4.42
C THR A 63 18.72 -0.44 3.28
N ARG A 64 17.79 -0.32 2.32
CA ARG A 64 17.75 -1.19 1.13
C ARG A 64 19.01 -1.04 0.28
N GLU A 65 19.49 0.19 0.09
CA GLU A 65 20.71 0.46 -0.67
C GLU A 65 21.95 -0.13 0.00
N TYR A 66 22.07 0.02 1.31
CA TYR A 66 23.12 -0.62 2.10
C TYR A 66 23.07 -2.15 1.96
N ILE A 67 21.90 -2.78 2.19
CA ILE A 67 21.73 -4.23 2.05
C ILE A 67 22.10 -4.68 0.63
N ARG A 68 21.60 -4.00 -0.41
CA ARG A 68 21.87 -4.34 -1.80
C ARG A 68 23.37 -4.35 -2.11
N THR A 69 24.10 -3.34 -1.61
CA THR A 69 25.53 -3.18 -1.85
C THR A 69 26.36 -4.20 -1.07
N ASN A 70 25.95 -4.52 0.15
CA ASN A 70 26.73 -5.35 1.08
C ASN A 70 26.27 -6.81 1.17
N ARG A 71 25.22 -7.22 0.45
CA ARG A 71 24.63 -8.58 0.52
C ARG A 71 25.64 -9.71 0.26
N ALA A 72 26.58 -9.51 -0.66
CA ALA A 72 27.56 -10.54 -1.01
C ALA A 72 28.70 -10.67 0.02
N THR A 73 29.02 -9.58 0.73
CA THR A 73 30.20 -9.50 1.61
C THR A 73 29.84 -9.72 3.09
N ALA A 74 28.57 -9.53 3.46
CA ALA A 74 28.09 -9.68 4.84
C ALA A 74 26.94 -10.70 4.92
N PRO A 75 27.22 -11.98 5.29
CA PRO A 75 26.21 -13.04 5.34
C PRO A 75 25.09 -12.76 6.36
N ALA A 76 25.35 -11.94 7.38
CA ALA A 76 24.33 -11.49 8.33
C ALA A 76 23.19 -10.68 7.67
N LEU A 77 23.45 -10.03 6.53
CA LEU A 77 22.43 -9.27 5.78
C LEU A 77 21.52 -10.16 4.92
N LEU A 78 21.79 -11.46 4.82
CA LEU A 78 20.92 -12.41 4.12
C LEU A 78 19.59 -12.60 4.85
N HIS A 79 19.60 -12.47 6.18
CA HIS A 79 18.46 -12.64 7.09
C HIS A 79 17.91 -11.29 7.58
N TRP A 80 17.88 -10.28 6.71
CA TRP A 80 17.53 -8.89 7.08
C TRP A 80 16.16 -8.70 7.77
N LYS A 81 15.27 -9.70 7.73
CA LYS A 81 13.97 -9.69 8.41
C LYS A 81 14.05 -10.09 9.90
N ASP A 82 15.16 -10.66 10.33
CA ASP A 82 15.33 -11.22 11.68
C ASP A 82 16.16 -10.30 12.59
N THR A 83 16.71 -9.22 12.06
CA THR A 83 17.43 -8.21 12.83
C THR A 83 16.45 -7.18 13.37
N PRO A 84 16.27 -7.05 14.70
CA PRO A 84 15.43 -6.01 15.26
C PRO A 84 16.04 -4.64 14.91
N MET A 85 15.23 -3.78 14.29
CA MET A 85 15.57 -2.36 14.07
C MET A 85 15.63 -1.60 15.39
#